data_AF-A0A813KW06-F1
#
_entry.id   AF-A0A813KW06-F1
#
_cell.length_a   1.000
_cell.length_b   1.000
_cell.length_c   1.000
_cell.angle_alpha   90.00
_cell.angle_beta   90.00
_cell.angle_gamma   90.00
#
_symmetry.space_group_name_H-M   'P 1'
#
loop_
_entity.id
_entity.type
_entity.pdbx_description
1 polymer ?
#
loop_
_entity_poly.entity_id
_entity_poly.type
_entity_poly.pdbx_seq_one_letter_code
_entity_poly.pdbx_strand_id
1 'polypeptide(L)'
;YEAIGNTAEAIKQLENLLNVASEAGELKAQAGACLNLGILYNGRGEHEKSVELLEQHFDLARQIGDRRLIDSARVVLGMVRGNGKLKSYIDLVNNDLDKLLKWKSKRATLDS
;
A
#
# COMPACT_ATOMS: atom_id res chain seq x y z
N TYR A 1 -11.43 11.73 -12.07
CA TYR A 1 -12.32 10.58 -12.30
C TYR A 1 -11.68 9.53 -13.21
N GLU A 2 -11.08 9.93 -14.34
CA GLU A 2 -10.43 8.99 -15.29
C GLU A 2 -9.29 8.15 -14.69
N ALA A 3 -8.40 8.76 -13.89
CA ALA A 3 -7.28 8.05 -13.25
C ALA A 3 -7.72 6.98 -12.24
N ILE A 4 -8.84 7.19 -11.54
CA ILE A 4 -9.38 6.22 -10.56
C ILE A 4 -10.03 5.04 -11.29
N GLY A 5 -10.77 5.30 -12.37
CA GLY A 5 -11.35 4.26 -13.22
C GLY A 5 -10.28 3.38 -13.88
N ASN A 6 -9.21 3.99 -14.39
CA ASN A 6 -8.09 3.27 -14.99
C ASN A 6 -7.32 2.44 -13.94
N THR A 7 -7.18 2.96 -12.71
CA THR A 7 -6.54 2.23 -11.60
C THR A 7 -7.33 0.98 -11.19
N ALA A 8 -8.66 1.07 -11.11
CA ALA A 8 -9.51 -0.06 -10.74
C ALA A 8 -9.47 -1.18 -11.81
N GLU A 9 -9.50 -0.80 -13.09
CA GLU A 9 -9.37 -1.76 -14.19
C GLU A 9 -7.97 -2.40 -14.18
N ALA A 10 -6.91 -1.62 -13.98
CA ALA A 10 -5.55 -2.14 -13.88
C ALA A 10 -5.39 -3.17 -12.75
N ILE A 11 -5.99 -2.91 -11.58
CA ILE A 11 -6.00 -3.87 -10.46
C ILE A 11 -6.67 -5.18 -10.90
N LYS A 12 -7.85 -5.10 -11.51
CA LYS A 12 -8.60 -6.29 -11.96
C LYS A 12 -7.81 -7.12 -12.98
N GLN A 13 -7.14 -6.45 -13.93
CA GLN A 13 -6.31 -7.13 -14.93
C GLN A 13 -5.09 -7.81 -14.28
N LEU A 14 -4.46 -7.16 -13.29
CA LEU A 14 -3.33 -7.72 -12.56
C LEU A 14 -3.73 -8.88 -11.61
N GLU A 15 -4.91 -8.82 -10.99
CA GLU A 15 -5.46 -9.93 -10.19
C GLU A 15 -5.72 -11.15 -11.08
N ASN A 16 -6.30 -10.94 -12.27
CA ASN A 16 -6.51 -12.01 -13.23
C ASN A 16 -5.17 -12.60 -13.71
N LEU A 17 -4.19 -11.74 -14.03
CA LEU A 17 -2.84 -12.17 -14.39
C LEU A 17 -2.20 -13.00 -13.27
N LEU A 18 -2.35 -12.59 -12.01
CA LEU A 18 -1.82 -13.32 -10.87
C LEU A 18 -2.44 -14.71 -10.76
N ASN A 19 -3.76 -14.83 -10.93
CA ASN A 19 -4.44 -16.13 -10.92
C ASN A 19 -3.95 -17.04 -12.04
N VAL A 20 -3.91 -16.54 -13.28
CA VAL A 20 -3.44 -17.31 -14.44
C VAL A 20 -1.97 -17.73 -14.26
N ALA A 21 -1.11 -16.82 -13.80
CA ALA A 21 0.30 -17.12 -13.52
C ALA A 21 0.46 -18.12 -12.37
N SER A 22 -0.44 -18.11 -11.38
CA SER A 22 -0.50 -19.11 -10.31
C SER A 22 -0.85 -20.49 -10.84
N GLU A 23 -1.87 -20.59 -11.69
CA GLU A 23 -2.29 -21.84 -12.33
C GLU A 23 -1.21 -22.40 -13.27
N ALA A 24 -0.52 -21.52 -14.00
CA ALA A 24 0.55 -21.90 -14.92
C ALA A 24 1.89 -22.21 -14.21
N GLY A 25 2.03 -21.89 -12.92
CA GLY A 25 3.30 -22.05 -12.19
C GLY A 25 4.39 -21.04 -12.61
N GLU A 26 4.01 -19.94 -13.26
CA GLU A 26 4.91 -18.91 -13.76
C GLU A 26 5.35 -17.94 -12.65
N LEU A 27 6.30 -18.38 -11.82
CA LEU A 27 6.74 -17.64 -10.62
C LEU A 27 7.17 -16.19 -10.90
N LYS A 28 7.83 -15.93 -12.04
CA LYS A 28 8.25 -14.56 -12.41
C LYS A 28 7.06 -13.66 -12.72
N ALA A 29 6.05 -14.19 -13.41
CA ALA A 29 4.84 -13.44 -13.73
C ALA A 29 4.03 -13.16 -12.45
N GLN A 30 3.92 -14.13 -11.55
CA GLN A 30 3.31 -13.95 -10.23
C GLN A 30 4.03 -12.85 -9.44
N ALA A 31 5.37 -12.92 -9.37
CA ALA A 31 6.17 -11.93 -8.64
C ALA A 31 5.96 -10.51 -9.20
N GLY A 32 5.90 -10.36 -10.53
CA GLY A 32 5.62 -9.08 -11.18
C GLY A 32 4.21 -8.56 -10.89
N ALA A 33 3.20 -9.43 -10.92
CA ALA A 33 1.82 -9.05 -10.62
C ALA A 33 1.66 -8.61 -9.15
N CYS A 34 2.23 -9.36 -8.19
CA CYS A 34 2.25 -9.00 -6.78
C CYS A 34 2.90 -7.63 -6.53
N LEU A 35 4.05 -7.35 -7.17
CA LEU A 35 4.73 -6.06 -7.05
C LEU A 35 3.85 -4.90 -7.55
N ASN A 36 3.26 -5.04 -8.73
CA ASN A 36 2.44 -3.99 -9.33
C ASN A 36 1.16 -3.74 -8.53
N LEU A 37 0.47 -4.80 -8.09
CA LEU A 37 -0.69 -4.67 -7.22
C LEU A 37 -0.30 -3.98 -5.91
N GLY A 38 0.81 -4.38 -5.30
CA GLY A 38 1.32 -3.76 -4.08
C GLY A 38 1.53 -2.26 -4.23
N ILE A 39 2.13 -1.81 -5.33
CA ILE A 39 2.33 -0.39 -5.62
C ILE A 39 0.99 0.34 -5.79
N LEU A 40 0.05 -0.25 -6.53
CA LEU A 40 -1.27 0.36 -6.75
C LEU A 40 -2.06 0.50 -5.45
N TYR A 41 -2.09 -0.52 -4.59
CA TYR A 41 -2.76 -0.43 -3.29
C TYR A 41 -2.10 0.58 -2.35
N ASN A 42 -0.76 0.68 -2.37
CA ASN A 42 -0.07 1.74 -1.62
C ASN A 42 -0.48 3.14 -2.11
N GLY A 43 -0.60 3.34 -3.42
CA GLY A 43 -1.09 4.59 -4.00
C GLY A 43 -2.53 4.93 -3.61
N ARG A 44 -3.36 3.93 -3.32
CA ARG A 44 -4.73 4.09 -2.79
C ARG A 44 -4.78 4.31 -1.27
N GLY A 45 -3.64 4.26 -0.59
CA GLY A 45 -3.56 4.36 0.88
C GLY A 45 -3.93 3.08 1.62
N GLU A 46 -4.11 1.97 0.90
CA GLU A 46 -4.37 0.63 1.43
C GLU A 46 -3.03 -0.07 1.76
N HIS A 47 -2.29 0.50 2.71
CA HIS A 47 -0.91 0.07 3.01
C HIS A 47 -0.80 -1.36 3.52
N GLU A 48 -1.81 -1.86 4.26
CA GLU A 48 -1.81 -3.24 4.77
C GLU A 48 -1.84 -4.27 3.63
N LYS A 49 -2.81 -4.14 2.72
CA LYS A 49 -2.89 -5.00 1.51
C LYS A 49 -1.63 -4.89 0.65
N SER A 50 -1.08 -3.69 0.54
CA SER A 50 0.17 -3.47 -0.18
C SER A 50 1.33 -4.26 0.44
N VAL A 51 1.45 -4.27 1.77
CA VAL A 51 2.48 -5.04 2.48
C VAL A 51 2.31 -6.54 2.22
N GLU A 52 1.09 -7.07 2.31
CA GLU A 52 0.82 -8.50 2.05
C GLU A 52 1.28 -8.92 0.65
N LEU A 53 0.94 -8.14 -0.38
CA LEU A 53 1.32 -8.41 -1.76
C LEU A 53 2.84 -8.30 -1.98
N LEU A 54 3.49 -7.34 -1.33
CA LEU A 54 4.94 -7.16 -1.43
C LEU A 54 5.72 -8.24 -0.66
N GLU A 55 5.14 -8.80 0.41
CA GLU A 55 5.68 -9.97 1.11
C GLU A 55 5.58 -11.22 0.22
N GLN A 56 4.45 -11.43 -0.47
CA GLN A 56 4.34 -12.48 -1.50
C GLN A 56 5.38 -12.30 -2.62
N HIS A 57 5.57 -11.07 -3.11
CA HIS A 57 6.61 -10.77 -4.09
C HIS A 57 8.02 -11.12 -3.57
N PHE A 58 8.32 -10.81 -2.31
CA PHE A 58 9.59 -11.16 -1.68
C PHE A 58 9.79 -12.67 -1.58
N ASP A 59 8.77 -13.42 -1.18
CA ASP A 59 8.83 -14.88 -1.06
C ASP A 59 9.01 -15.55 -2.42
N LEU A 60 8.30 -15.09 -3.44
CA LEU A 60 8.48 -15.54 -4.82
C LEU A 60 9.89 -15.21 -5.33
N ALA A 61 10.41 -14.01 -5.06
CA ALA A 61 11.78 -13.64 -5.41
C ALA A 61 12.82 -14.57 -4.78
N ARG A 62 12.59 -15.00 -3.53
CA ARG A 62 13.44 -16.01 -2.86
C ARG A 62 13.33 -17.38 -3.50
N GLN A 63 12.14 -17.81 -3.90
CA GLN A 63 11.94 -19.08 -4.60
C GLN A 63 12.63 -19.10 -5.97
N ILE A 64 12.56 -17.99 -6.72
CA ILE A 64 13.24 -17.83 -8.01
C ILE A 64 14.77 -17.78 -7.84
N GLY A 65 15.26 -17.34 -6.67
CA GLY A 65 16.68 -17.16 -6.41
C GLY A 65 17.29 -15.91 -7.08
N ASP A 66 16.45 -14.97 -7.53
CA ASP A 66 16.92 -13.74 -8.18
C ASP A 66 17.18 -12.64 -7.14
N ARG A 67 18.47 -12.35 -6.94
CA ARG A 67 18.91 -11.32 -5.99
C ARG A 67 18.37 -9.92 -6.32
N ARG A 68 18.20 -9.57 -7.60
CA ARG A 68 17.66 -8.26 -7.98
C ARG A 68 16.20 -8.12 -7.57
N LEU A 69 15.41 -9.18 -7.74
CA LEU A 69 14.02 -9.20 -7.28
C LEU A 69 13.93 -9.11 -5.76
N ILE A 70 14.81 -9.81 -5.03
CA ILE A 70 14.87 -9.75 -3.56
C ILE A 70 15.19 -8.33 -3.08
N ASP A 71 16.18 -7.68 -3.69
CA ASP A 71 16.58 -6.33 -3.31
C ASP A 71 15.49 -5.30 -3.66
N SER A 72 14.82 -5.45 -4.81
CA SER A 72 13.63 -4.67 -5.18
C SER A 72 12.53 -4.80 -4.13
N ALA A 73 12.17 -6.03 -3.77
CA ALA A 73 11.13 -6.30 -2.78
C ALA A 73 11.42 -5.63 -1.42
N ARG A 74 12.68 -5.68 -0.95
CA ARG A 74 13.09 -5.02 0.30
C ARG A 74 12.93 -3.51 0.25
N VAL A 75 13.33 -2.88 -0.85
CA VAL A 75 13.20 -1.43 -1.04
C VAL A 75 11.73 -1.02 -1.00
N VAL A 76 10.88 -1.71 -1.78
CA VAL A 76 9.46 -1.35 -1.87
C VAL A 76 8.72 -1.64 -0.56
N LEU A 77 9.01 -2.75 0.13
CA LEU A 77 8.48 -3.02 1.48
C LEU A 77 8.85 -1.94 2.49
N GLY A 78 10.11 -1.48 2.47
CA GLY A 78 10.58 -0.40 3.33
C GLY A 78 9.80 0.90 3.10
N MET A 79 9.58 1.24 1.83
CA MET A 79 8.80 2.41 1.43
C MET A 79 7.35 2.35 1.94
N VAL A 80 6.65 1.23 1.69
CA VAL A 80 5.24 1.09 2.08
C VAL A 80 5.06 1.09 3.60
N ARG A 81 5.93 0.40 4.34
CA ARG A 81 5.91 0.42 5.81
C ARG A 81 6.18 1.83 6.35
N GLY A 82 7.06 2.59 5.69
CA GLY A 82 7.29 4.01 5.99
C GLY A 82 6.04 4.85 5.78
N ASN A 83 5.37 4.71 4.63
CA ASN A 83 4.12 5.41 4.32
C ASN A 83 3.03 5.11 5.34
N GLY A 84 2.85 3.84 5.71
CA GLY A 84 1.87 3.44 6.73
C GLY A 84 2.12 4.11 8.08
N LYS A 85 3.38 4.10 8.55
CA LYS A 85 3.75 4.78 9.81
C LYS A 85 3.55 6.29 9.75
N LEU A 86 3.93 6.91 8.64
CA LEU A 86 3.75 8.36 8.44
C LEU A 86 2.27 8.75 8.44
N LYS A 87 1.42 7.94 7.80
CA LYS A 87 -0.04 8.14 7.82
C LYS A 87 -0.58 8.09 9.25
N SER A 88 -0.23 7.07 10.04
CA SER A 88 -0.66 6.97 11.43
C SER A 88 -0.21 8.17 12.28
N TYR A 89 1.00 8.69 12.04
CA TYR A 89 1.49 9.88 12.72
C TYR A 89 0.68 11.14 12.35
N ILE A 90 0.40 11.33 11.06
CA ILE A 90 -0.42 12.45 10.57
C ILE A 90 -1.83 12.39 11.17
N ASP A 91 -2.45 11.21 11.18
CA ASP A 91 -3.78 11.00 11.75
C ASP A 91 -3.84 11.34 13.24
N LEU A 92 -2.79 10.98 14.00
CA LEU A 92 -2.67 11.33 15.42
C LEU A 92 -2.60 12.85 15.62
N VAL A 93 -1.70 13.53 14.90
CA VAL A 93 -1.51 14.99 15.02
C VAL A 93 -2.79 15.75 14.65
N ASN A 94 -3.47 15.32 13.57
CA ASN A 94 -4.72 15.95 13.14
C ASN A 94 -5.82 15.81 14.20
N ASN A 95 -5.96 14.62 14.79
CA ASN A 95 -6.97 14.36 15.81
C ASN A 95 -6.74 15.22 17.06
N ASP A 96 -5.49 15.34 17.52
CA ASP A 96 -5.15 16.16 18.68
C ASP A 96 -5.38 17.65 18.41
N LEU A 97 -5.02 18.13 17.21
CA LEU A 97 -5.30 19.51 16.81
C LEU A 97 -6.81 19.79 16.77
N ASP A 98 -7.60 18.89 16.19
CA ASP A 98 -9.06 19.01 16.15
C ASP A 98 -9.67 19.07 17.56
N LYS A 99 -9.17 18.25 18.49
CA LYS A 99 -9.61 18.29 19.90
C LYS A 99 -9.28 19.63 20.56
N LEU A 100 -8.05 20.13 20.37
CA LEU A 100 -7.62 21.41 20.92
C LEU A 100 -8.46 22.58 20.38
N LEU A 101 -8.73 22.60 19.07
CA LEU A 101 -9.57 23.61 18.44
C LEU A 101 -11.00 23.58 18.96
N LYS A 102 -11.60 22.39 19.10
CA LYS A 102 -12.94 22.21 19.70
C LYS A 102 -13.01 22.72 21.14
N TRP A 103 -12.00 22.37 21.95
CA TRP A 103 -11.90 22.85 23.32
C TRP A 103 -11.80 24.38 23.41
N LYS A 104 -10.94 25.00 22.59
CA LYS A 104 -10.73 26.46 22.57
C LYS A 104 -12.00 27.21 22.15
N SER A 105 -12.70 26.72 21.13
CA SER A 105 -13.99 27.27 20.68
C SER A 105 -15.03 27.30 21.80
N LYS A 106 -15.19 26.18 22.51
CA LYS A 106 -16.15 26.06 23.62
C LYS A 106 -15.87 27.02 24.78
N ARG A 107 -14.60 27.33 25.04
CA ARG A 107 -14.22 28.30 26.09
C ARG A 107 -14.54 29.74 25.68
N ALA A 108 -14.27 30.11 24.44
CA ALA A 108 -14.54 31.44 23.94
C ALA A 108 -16.04 31.82 23.98
N THR A 109 -16.94 30.84 23.86
CA THR A 109 -18.40 31.05 23.94
C THR A 109 -18.96 31.08 25.36
N LEU A 110 -18.18 30.69 26.37
CA LEU A 110 -18.60 30.72 27.78
C LEU A 110 -18.21 32.03 28.48
N ASP A 111 -17.22 32.74 27.94
CA ASP A 111 -16.71 34.01 28.45
C ASP A 111 -17.39 35.25 27.80
N SER A 112 -18.45 35.04 26.99
CA SER A 112 -19.25 36.07 26.28
C SER A 112 -20.71 36.07 26.74
#